data_AF-A0A3D2JGI0-F1
#
_entry.id   AF-A0A3D2JGI0-F1
#
_cell.length_a   1.000
_cell.length_b   1.000
_cell.length_c   1.000
_cell.angle_alpha   90.00
_cell.angle_beta   90.00
_cell.angle_gamma   90.00
#
_symmetry.space_group_name_H-M   'P 1'
#
loop_
_entity.id
_entity.type
_entity.pdbx_description
1 polymer ?
#
loop_
_entity_poly.entity_id
_entity_poly.type
_entity_poly.pdbx_seq_one_letter_code
_entity_poly.pdbx_strand_id
1 'polypeptide(L)'
;MTPDHQKLIDSLLHQAHAYVQRIVEQTDYPLGRRPDEQTIERLRASEIGQHLAALANYAEGYPYPFQGDVRVSADIVARSLLRCPLDAVNSYRIPHRFYRTPLGQLLNTCMLRFYQEERPGSLLTMGQLREQFGVTRQTVHQWIDEGTFFALYIDGETRFYKKDMERLTAHRQHKQKQRAQARRHDEHT
;
A
#
# COMPACT_ATOMS: atom_id res chain seq x y z
N MET A 1 20.50 -4.00 -6.50
CA MET A 1 20.14 -4.12 -5.07
C MET A 1 21.35 -3.99 -4.17
N THR A 2 21.31 -2.99 -3.31
CA THR A 2 22.27 -2.72 -2.25
C THR A 2 22.21 -3.79 -1.15
N PRO A 3 23.31 -4.01 -0.41
CA PRO A 3 23.33 -4.94 0.72
C PRO A 3 22.31 -4.58 1.82
N ASP A 4 22.07 -3.29 2.05
CA ASP A 4 21.16 -2.84 3.10
C ASP A 4 19.69 -3.11 2.74
N HIS A 5 19.27 -2.88 1.49
CA HIS A 5 17.95 -3.29 1.04
C HIS A 5 17.76 -4.80 1.06
N GLN A 6 18.78 -5.59 0.66
CA GLN A 6 18.69 -7.06 0.76
C GLN A 6 18.48 -7.52 2.22
N LYS A 7 19.24 -6.97 3.17
CA LYS A 7 19.10 -7.27 4.60
C LYS A 7 17.70 -6.91 5.12
N LEU A 8 17.16 -5.77 4.70
CA LEU A 8 15.80 -5.35 5.04
C LEU A 8 14.78 -6.37 4.54
N ILE A 9 14.85 -6.75 3.26
CA ILE A 9 13.94 -7.72 2.66
C ILE A 9 14.02 -9.07 3.38
N ASP A 10 15.22 -9.58 3.61
CA ASP A 10 15.42 -10.86 4.28
C ASP A 10 14.85 -10.85 5.70
N SER A 11 15.07 -9.76 6.43
CA SER A 11 14.54 -9.59 7.79
C SER A 11 13.01 -9.57 7.79
N LEU A 12 12.39 -8.87 6.85
CA LEU A 12 10.93 -8.81 6.72
C LEU A 12 10.34 -10.17 6.34
N LEU A 13 10.96 -10.87 5.40
CA LEU A 13 10.52 -12.20 4.96
C LEU A 13 10.60 -13.21 6.12
N HIS A 14 11.68 -13.20 6.89
CA HIS A 14 11.79 -14.05 8.09
C HIS A 14 10.73 -13.72 9.14
N GLN A 15 10.50 -12.43 9.41
CA GLN A 15 9.47 -12.02 10.39
C GLN A 15 8.06 -12.41 9.95
N ALA A 16 7.73 -12.21 8.67
CA ALA A 16 6.44 -12.61 8.12
C ALA A 16 6.25 -14.14 8.19
N HIS A 17 7.29 -14.90 7.84
CA HIS A 17 7.23 -16.36 7.92
C HIS A 17 7.07 -16.85 9.37
N ALA A 18 7.86 -16.32 10.30
CA ALA A 18 7.77 -16.64 11.72
C ALA A 18 6.38 -16.33 12.31
N TYR A 19 5.76 -15.22 11.89
CA TYR A 19 4.40 -14.89 12.30
C TYR A 19 3.37 -15.92 11.81
N VAL A 20 3.47 -16.37 10.56
CA VAL A 20 2.58 -17.40 10.01
C VAL A 20 2.77 -18.73 10.73
N GLN A 21 4.02 -19.15 10.95
CA GLN A 21 4.31 -20.38 11.70
C GLN A 21 3.69 -20.35 13.10
N ARG A 22 3.82 -19.24 13.82
CA ARG A 22 3.21 -19.05 15.13
C ARG A 22 1.69 -19.19 15.10
N ILE A 23 1.01 -18.69 14.06
CA ILE A 23 -0.44 -18.88 13.91
C ILE A 23 -0.78 -20.35 13.67
N VAL A 24 -0.05 -21.01 12.75
CA VAL A 24 -0.27 -22.41 12.40
C VAL A 24 -0.16 -23.30 13.64
N GLU A 25 0.89 -23.08 14.45
CA GLU A 25 1.12 -23.75 15.74
C GLU A 25 -0.03 -23.51 16.74
N GLN A 26 -0.56 -22.28 16.80
CA GLN A 26 -1.65 -21.92 17.72
C GLN A 26 -3.03 -22.45 17.31
N THR A 27 -3.23 -22.81 16.04
CA THR A 27 -4.52 -23.28 15.51
C THR A 27 -4.65 -24.80 15.42
N ASP A 28 -3.66 -25.56 15.91
CA ASP A 28 -3.63 -27.03 15.87
C ASP A 28 -3.90 -27.59 14.46
N TYR A 29 -3.30 -26.96 13.44
CA TYR A 29 -3.47 -27.35 12.05
C TYR A 29 -2.94 -28.78 11.85
N PRO A 30 -3.72 -29.72 11.27
CA PRO A 30 -3.37 -31.14 11.27
C PRO A 30 -2.02 -31.37 10.57
N LEU A 31 -1.05 -31.79 11.37
CA LEU A 31 0.34 -32.10 11.02
C LEU A 31 0.43 -33.38 10.17
N GLY A 32 -0.12 -33.37 8.96
CA GLY A 32 0.13 -34.41 7.94
C GLY A 32 1.37 -34.14 7.10
N ARG A 33 1.77 -32.87 7.00
CA ARG A 33 3.03 -32.39 6.42
C ARG A 33 3.50 -31.23 7.27
N ARG A 34 4.65 -31.36 7.94
CA ARG A 34 5.38 -30.17 8.39
C ARG A 34 5.55 -29.29 7.14
N PRO A 35 5.27 -27.97 7.21
CA PRO A 35 5.64 -27.08 6.12
C PRO A 35 7.12 -27.33 5.81
N ASP A 36 7.48 -27.51 4.54
CA ASP A 36 8.88 -27.67 4.16
C ASP A 36 9.71 -26.56 4.83
N GLU A 37 10.92 -26.90 5.29
CA GLU A 37 11.88 -25.89 5.75
C GLU A 37 11.97 -24.78 4.69
N GLN A 38 11.56 -23.57 5.09
CA GLN A 38 11.62 -22.42 4.22
C GLN A 38 13.01 -21.83 4.30
N THR A 39 13.83 -22.07 3.28
CA THR A 39 15.11 -21.38 3.15
C THR A 39 14.87 -19.93 2.74
N ILE A 40 15.83 -19.05 3.03
CA ILE A 40 15.73 -17.64 2.63
C ILE A 40 15.63 -17.48 1.11
N GLU A 41 16.24 -18.39 0.33
CA GLU A 41 16.13 -18.42 -1.12
C GLU A 41 14.69 -18.67 -1.57
N ARG A 42 13.98 -19.60 -0.92
CA ARG A 42 12.56 -19.86 -1.21
C ARG A 42 11.70 -18.65 -0.83
N LEU A 43 11.98 -18.01 0.31
CA LEU A 43 11.28 -16.80 0.73
C LEU A 43 11.51 -15.64 -0.26
N ARG A 44 12.73 -15.46 -0.77
CA ARG A 44 13.04 -14.47 -1.81
C ARG A 44 12.35 -14.78 -3.14
N ALA A 45 12.23 -16.05 -3.49
CA ALA A 45 11.55 -16.50 -4.71
C ALA A 45 10.02 -16.41 -4.63
N SER A 46 9.45 -16.25 -3.43
CA SER A 46 8.01 -16.07 -3.23
C SER A 46 7.49 -14.78 -3.88
N GLU A 47 6.18 -14.71 -4.13
CA GLU A 47 5.52 -13.54 -4.72
C GLU A 47 5.84 -12.24 -3.95
N ILE A 48 5.70 -12.26 -2.62
CA ILE A 48 6.04 -11.11 -1.79
C ILE A 48 7.54 -10.78 -1.84
N GLY A 49 8.41 -11.79 -1.90
CA GLY A 49 9.85 -11.60 -2.03
C GLY A 49 10.24 -10.92 -3.33
N GLN A 50 9.62 -11.32 -4.45
CA GLN A 50 9.84 -10.71 -5.76
C GLN A 50 9.34 -9.26 -5.81
N HIS A 51 8.17 -8.96 -5.24
CA HIS A 51 7.65 -7.58 -5.16
C HIS A 51 8.52 -6.69 -4.27
N LEU A 52 8.98 -7.20 -3.12
CA LEU A 52 9.92 -6.48 -2.25
C LEU A 52 11.25 -6.18 -2.98
N ALA A 53 11.80 -7.16 -3.70
CA ALA A 53 13.01 -6.98 -4.49
C ALA A 53 12.81 -5.97 -5.64
N ALA A 54 11.66 -6.00 -6.32
CA ALA A 54 11.32 -5.04 -7.35
C ALA A 54 11.23 -3.61 -6.80
N LEU A 55 10.61 -3.43 -5.62
CA LEU A 55 10.54 -2.13 -4.94
C LEU A 55 11.93 -1.61 -4.55
N ALA A 56 12.79 -2.46 -3.98
CA ALA A 56 14.16 -2.09 -3.63
C ALA A 56 15.00 -1.70 -4.86
N ASN A 57 14.96 -2.49 -5.92
CA ASN A 57 15.64 -2.15 -7.17
C ASN A 57 15.08 -0.85 -7.76
N TYR A 58 13.75 -0.65 -7.72
CA TYR A 58 13.14 0.58 -8.17
C TYR A 58 13.54 1.79 -7.32
N ALA A 59 13.67 1.66 -6.01
CA ALA A 59 14.17 2.74 -5.16
C ALA A 59 15.63 3.12 -5.48
N GLU A 60 16.41 2.18 -6.00
CA GLU A 60 17.82 2.36 -6.37
C GLU A 60 18.05 2.91 -7.79
N GLY A 61 17.00 3.20 -8.54
CA GLY A 61 17.14 3.74 -9.90
C GLY A 61 16.89 2.74 -11.02
N TYR A 62 16.77 1.45 -10.73
CA TYR A 62 16.50 0.43 -11.75
C TYR A 62 15.05 0.50 -12.25
N PRO A 63 14.77 0.04 -13.49
CA PRO A 63 13.42 0.00 -14.03
C PRO A 63 12.54 -1.02 -13.29
N TYR A 64 11.24 -0.71 -13.19
CA TYR A 64 10.26 -1.60 -12.59
C TYR A 64 9.97 -2.82 -13.51
N PRO A 65 10.07 -4.06 -13.01
CA PRO A 65 10.06 -5.25 -13.87
C PRO A 65 8.68 -5.81 -14.20
N PHE A 66 7.61 -5.40 -13.50
CA PHE A 66 6.27 -5.96 -13.67
C PHE A 66 5.39 -5.09 -14.57
N GLN A 67 4.33 -5.69 -15.11
CA GLN A 67 3.30 -4.96 -15.84
C GLN A 67 2.58 -3.96 -14.93
N GLY A 68 2.34 -2.76 -15.44
CA GLY A 68 1.73 -1.66 -14.68
C GLY A 68 2.80 -0.74 -14.10
N ASP A 69 2.51 -0.14 -12.95
CA ASP A 69 3.42 0.75 -12.27
C ASP A 69 3.76 0.26 -10.86
N VAL A 70 4.78 0.87 -10.25
CA VAL A 70 5.31 0.47 -8.94
C VAL A 70 4.26 0.44 -7.82
N ARG A 71 3.16 1.19 -7.95
CA ARG A 71 2.08 1.20 -6.96
C ARG A 71 1.41 -0.16 -6.83
N VAL A 72 1.44 -0.99 -7.88
CA VAL A 72 0.92 -2.37 -7.84
C VAL A 72 1.72 -3.21 -6.85
N SER A 73 3.05 -3.22 -6.96
CA SER A 73 3.90 -3.93 -5.98
C SER A 73 3.76 -3.37 -4.57
N ALA A 74 3.67 -2.03 -4.45
CA ALA A 74 3.47 -1.39 -3.15
C ALA A 74 2.15 -1.83 -2.48
N ASP A 75 1.06 -1.90 -3.25
CA ASP A 75 -0.25 -2.37 -2.78
C ASP A 75 -0.22 -3.85 -2.40
N ILE A 76 0.41 -4.71 -3.22
CA ILE A 76 0.55 -6.15 -2.91
C ILE A 76 1.33 -6.37 -1.61
N VAL A 77 2.46 -5.68 -1.43
CA VAL A 77 3.27 -5.79 -0.21
C VAL A 77 2.50 -5.26 1.00
N ALA A 78 1.85 -4.09 0.87
CA ALA A 78 1.05 -3.53 1.95
C ALA A 78 -0.13 -4.43 2.34
N ARG A 79 -0.86 -4.99 1.36
CA ARG A 79 -1.91 -5.98 1.61
C ARG A 79 -1.38 -7.25 2.28
N SER A 80 -0.22 -7.74 1.85
CA SER A 80 0.32 -8.99 2.38
C SER A 80 0.78 -8.85 3.83
N LEU A 81 1.32 -7.69 4.21
CA LEU A 81 1.92 -7.47 5.53
C LEU A 81 1.01 -6.75 6.53
N LEU A 82 0.10 -5.91 6.07
CA LEU A 82 -0.72 -5.03 6.93
C LEU A 82 -2.19 -5.44 6.98
N ARG A 83 -2.62 -6.40 6.17
CA ARG A 83 -4.00 -6.88 6.21
C ARG A 83 -4.22 -7.74 7.45
N CYS A 84 -5.28 -7.44 8.19
CA CYS A 84 -5.82 -8.35 9.19
C CYS A 84 -6.58 -9.47 8.47
N PRO A 85 -6.17 -10.75 8.59
CA PRO A 85 -6.85 -11.86 7.92
C PRO A 85 -8.27 -12.11 8.45
N LEU A 86 -8.63 -11.53 9.60
CA LEU A 86 -9.94 -11.68 10.23
C LEU A 86 -10.91 -10.52 9.92
N ASP A 87 -10.46 -9.49 9.20
CA ASP A 87 -11.32 -8.38 8.82
C ASP A 87 -12.16 -8.75 7.61
N ALA A 88 -13.50 -8.69 7.76
CA ALA A 88 -14.46 -8.97 6.67
C ALA A 88 -14.38 -7.94 5.53
N VAL A 89 -13.87 -6.75 5.82
CA VAL A 89 -13.57 -5.73 4.82
C VAL A 89 -12.17 -6.06 4.28
N ASN A 90 -12.05 -6.42 3.00
CA ASN A 90 -10.78 -6.74 2.33
C ASN A 90 -9.87 -5.49 2.13
N SER A 91 -9.80 -4.65 3.16
CA SER A 91 -8.98 -3.46 3.30
C SER A 91 -7.82 -3.77 4.24
N TYR A 92 -6.64 -3.24 3.92
CA TYR A 92 -5.56 -3.11 4.89
C TYR A 92 -5.58 -1.68 5.43
N ARG A 93 -5.11 -1.49 6.67
CA ARG A 93 -4.88 -0.16 7.21
C ARG A 93 -3.41 0.11 7.36
N ILE A 94 -2.95 1.28 6.92
CA ILE A 94 -1.56 1.70 7.10
C ILE A 94 -1.45 2.42 8.45
N PRO A 95 -0.72 1.88 9.45
CA PRO A 95 -0.54 2.58 10.71
C PRO A 95 0.17 3.92 10.52
N HIS A 96 -0.22 4.96 11.27
CA HIS A 96 0.41 6.29 11.16
C HIS A 96 1.95 6.27 11.30
N ARG A 97 2.51 5.34 12.09
CA ARG A 97 3.96 5.21 12.27
C ARG A 97 4.66 4.36 11.22
N PHE A 98 3.92 3.70 10.33
CA PHE A 98 4.45 2.80 9.30
C PHE A 98 5.50 3.48 8.43
N TYR A 99 5.26 4.73 8.03
CA TYR A 99 6.16 5.51 7.18
C TYR A 99 7.53 5.80 7.84
N ARG A 100 7.65 5.63 9.16
CA ARG A 100 8.92 5.76 9.89
C ARG A 100 9.71 4.45 9.96
N THR A 101 9.09 3.34 9.58
CA THR A 101 9.78 2.04 9.51
C THR A 101 10.67 1.99 8.26
N PRO A 102 11.70 1.13 8.23
CA PRO A 102 12.53 0.96 7.04
C PRO A 102 11.72 0.59 5.78
N LEU A 103 10.70 -0.27 5.92
CA LEU A 103 9.80 -0.61 4.82
C LEU A 103 8.95 0.60 4.36
N GLY A 104 8.41 1.36 5.31
CA GLY A 104 7.66 2.57 4.99
C GLY A 104 8.49 3.64 4.29
N GLN A 105 9.76 3.79 4.69
CA GLN A 105 10.73 4.66 4.02
C GLN A 105 11.04 4.17 2.62
N LEU A 106 11.28 2.87 2.43
CA LEU A 106 11.48 2.27 1.11
C LEU A 106 10.29 2.55 0.18
N LEU A 107 9.07 2.28 0.64
CA LEU A 107 7.86 2.55 -0.14
C LEU A 107 7.70 4.04 -0.45
N ASN A 108 7.98 4.91 0.51
CA ASN A 108 7.95 6.36 0.29
C ASN A 108 8.93 6.78 -0.81
N THR A 109 10.17 6.27 -0.79
CA THR A 109 11.17 6.52 -1.84
C THR A 109 10.68 6.06 -3.21
N CYS A 110 10.10 4.86 -3.31
CA CYS A 110 9.52 4.38 -4.56
C CYS A 110 8.39 5.30 -5.06
N MET A 111 7.47 5.70 -4.17
CA MET A 111 6.35 6.55 -4.58
C MET A 111 6.82 7.96 -4.99
N LEU A 112 7.80 8.52 -4.28
CA LEU A 112 8.39 9.81 -4.65
C LEU A 112 8.98 9.76 -6.05
N ARG A 113 9.82 8.76 -6.32
CA ARG A 113 10.40 8.53 -7.64
C ARG A 113 9.32 8.42 -8.71
N PHE A 114 8.30 7.60 -8.48
CA PHE A 114 7.20 7.42 -9.42
C PHE A 114 6.47 8.74 -9.76
N TYR A 115 6.12 9.54 -8.75
CA TYR A 115 5.42 10.81 -8.97
C TYR A 115 6.31 11.93 -9.51
N GLN A 116 7.63 11.82 -9.39
CA GLN A 116 8.60 12.76 -9.94
C GLN A 116 8.98 12.42 -11.39
N GLU A 117 9.29 11.15 -11.66
CA GLU A 117 9.87 10.71 -12.93
C GLU A 117 8.83 10.20 -13.93
N GLU A 118 7.91 9.34 -13.50
CA GLU A 118 6.99 8.64 -14.42
C GLU A 118 5.65 9.35 -14.56
N ARG A 119 5.17 9.95 -13.46
CA ARG A 119 3.87 10.60 -13.43
C ARG A 119 3.97 12.01 -12.85
N PRO A 120 4.72 12.91 -13.50
CA PRO A 120 4.89 14.26 -13.00
C PRO A 120 3.54 14.97 -12.83
N GLY A 121 3.43 15.70 -11.72
CA GLY A 121 2.24 16.43 -11.33
C GLY A 121 2.43 17.18 -10.02
N SER A 122 1.43 17.97 -9.65
CA SER A 122 1.51 18.78 -8.43
C SER A 122 1.30 17.93 -7.17
N LEU A 123 2.19 18.12 -6.21
CA LEU A 123 2.05 17.63 -4.85
C LEU A 123 1.42 18.71 -3.96
N LEU A 124 0.35 18.35 -3.27
CA LEU A 124 -0.39 19.26 -2.40
C LEU A 124 -0.03 19.02 -0.94
N THR A 125 0.03 20.08 -0.15
CA THR A 125 0.01 19.96 1.31
C THR A 125 -1.38 19.56 1.79
N MET A 126 -1.48 19.15 3.06
CA MET A 126 -2.77 18.96 3.72
C MET A 126 -3.66 20.22 3.64
N GLY A 127 -3.07 21.41 3.80
CA GLY A 127 -3.82 22.67 3.72
C GLY A 127 -4.42 22.89 2.33
N GLN A 128 -3.60 22.81 1.29
CA GLN A 128 -4.01 22.97 -0.10
C GLN A 128 -5.06 21.93 -0.50
N LEU A 129 -4.87 20.68 -0.10
CA LEU A 129 -5.82 19.61 -0.40
C LEU A 129 -7.19 19.87 0.22
N ARG A 130 -7.22 20.32 1.48
CA ARG A 130 -8.49 20.65 2.16
C ARG A 130 -9.21 21.81 1.50
N GLU A 131 -8.48 22.88 1.17
CA GLU A 131 -9.03 24.06 0.52
C GLU A 131 -9.56 23.74 -0.88
N GLN A 132 -8.75 23.04 -1.70
CA GLN A 132 -9.08 22.77 -3.09
C GLN A 132 -10.22 21.77 -3.26
N PHE A 133 -10.30 20.76 -2.39
CA PHE A 133 -11.31 19.69 -2.51
C PHE A 133 -12.45 19.78 -1.48
N GLY A 134 -12.44 20.79 -0.61
CA GLY A 134 -13.50 21.01 0.39
C GLY A 134 -13.62 19.88 1.41
N VAL A 135 -12.50 19.25 1.80
CA VAL A 135 -12.49 18.08 2.70
C VAL A 135 -11.92 18.42 4.08
N THR A 136 -12.33 17.67 5.10
CA THR A 136 -11.79 17.82 6.46
C THR A 136 -10.49 17.04 6.63
N ARG A 137 -9.65 17.41 7.60
CA ARG A 137 -8.44 16.66 7.94
C ARG A 137 -8.73 15.21 8.33
N GLN A 138 -9.82 14.99 9.07
CA GLN A 138 -10.25 13.65 9.48
C GLN A 138 -10.60 12.78 8.26
N THR A 139 -11.31 13.36 7.29
CA THR A 139 -11.64 12.68 6.03
C THR A 139 -10.39 12.26 5.26
N VAL A 140 -9.36 13.11 5.20
CA VAL A 140 -8.10 12.80 4.53
C VAL A 140 -7.37 11.66 5.24
N HIS A 141 -7.28 11.72 6.57
CA HIS A 141 -6.67 10.64 7.36
C HIS A 141 -7.39 9.30 7.17
N GLN A 142 -8.72 9.31 7.15
CA GLN A 142 -9.49 8.10 6.85
C GLN A 142 -9.15 7.53 5.47
N TRP A 143 -8.94 8.37 4.45
CA TRP A 143 -8.58 7.89 3.11
C TRP A 143 -7.18 7.29 3.06
N ILE A 144 -6.25 7.84 3.83
CA ILE A 144 -4.89 7.28 4.00
C ILE A 144 -4.99 5.93 4.72
N ASP A 145 -5.74 5.87 5.81
CA ASP A 145 -5.95 4.66 6.60
C ASP A 145 -6.64 3.58 5.75
N GLU A 146 -7.55 3.94 4.85
CA GLU A 146 -8.22 3.02 3.93
C GLU A 146 -7.36 2.61 2.71
N GLY A 147 -6.14 3.16 2.57
CA GLY A 147 -5.26 2.88 1.42
C GLY A 147 -5.81 3.43 0.10
N THR A 148 -6.67 4.45 0.14
CA THR A 148 -7.30 5.02 -1.07
C THR A 148 -6.28 5.73 -1.97
N PHE A 149 -5.28 6.37 -1.37
CA PHE A 149 -4.12 6.94 -2.04
C PHE A 149 -2.93 6.91 -1.09
N PHE A 150 -1.73 7.05 -1.64
CA PHE A 150 -0.51 7.12 -0.85
C PHE A 150 -0.23 8.55 -0.37
N ALA A 151 0.02 8.68 0.92
CA ALA A 151 0.63 9.88 1.50
C ALA A 151 2.15 9.82 1.28
N LEU A 152 2.72 10.89 0.74
CA LEU A 152 4.16 11.04 0.56
C LEU A 152 4.73 11.86 1.70
N TYR A 153 5.93 11.53 2.17
CA TYR A 153 6.63 12.28 3.21
C TYR A 153 7.88 12.90 2.60
N ILE A 154 7.91 14.23 2.57
CA ILE A 154 9.01 15.04 2.00
C ILE A 154 9.37 16.08 3.05
N ASP A 155 10.63 16.10 3.48
CA ASP A 155 11.16 17.10 4.42
C ASP A 155 10.33 17.26 5.71
N GLY A 156 9.79 16.14 6.23
CA GLY A 156 8.96 16.13 7.44
C GLY A 156 7.50 16.52 7.21
N GLU A 157 7.11 16.89 6.00
CA GLU A 157 5.75 17.25 5.63
C GLU A 157 5.05 16.16 4.81
N THR A 158 3.76 15.99 5.05
CA THR A 158 2.92 15.09 4.25
C THR A 158 2.43 15.80 2.99
N ARG A 159 2.66 15.16 1.86
CA ARG A 159 2.30 15.60 0.51
C ARG A 159 1.38 14.59 -0.17
N PHE A 160 0.52 15.07 -1.04
CA PHE A 160 -0.52 14.28 -1.70
C PHE A 160 -0.52 14.54 -3.20
N TYR A 161 -0.61 13.48 -3.99
CA TYR A 161 -0.63 13.63 -5.43
C TYR A 161 -1.98 14.15 -5.94
N LYS A 162 -1.99 15.35 -6.54
CA LYS A 162 -3.22 16.05 -6.95
C LYS A 162 -4.12 15.20 -7.85
N LYS A 163 -3.58 14.52 -8.86
CA LYS A 163 -4.41 13.75 -9.81
C LYS A 163 -5.09 12.54 -9.16
N ASP A 164 -4.50 11.97 -8.11
CA ASP A 164 -5.14 10.86 -7.39
C ASP A 164 -6.35 11.38 -6.58
N MET A 165 -6.26 12.62 -6.05
CA MET A 165 -7.39 13.31 -5.42
C MET A 165 -8.51 13.67 -6.40
N GLU A 166 -8.14 14.14 -7.60
CA GLU A 166 -9.10 14.42 -8.67
C GLU A 166 -9.87 13.16 -9.08
N ARG A 167 -9.17 12.03 -9.23
CA ARG A 167 -9.80 10.74 -9.54
C ARG A 167 -10.74 10.29 -8.43
N LEU A 168 -10.32 10.44 -7.17
CA LEU A 168 -11.13 10.07 -6.02
C LEU A 168 -12.44 10.87 -5.94
N THR A 169 -12.35 12.19 -6.12
CA THR A 169 -13.52 13.06 -6.07
C THR A 169 -14.46 12.80 -7.26
N ALA A 170 -13.92 12.61 -8.47
CA ALA A 170 -14.71 12.25 -9.65
C ALA A 170 -15.47 10.92 -9.45
N HIS A 171 -14.80 9.88 -8.93
CA HIS A 171 -15.44 8.58 -8.67
C HIS A 171 -16.57 8.69 -7.64
N ARG A 172 -16.41 9.52 -6.60
CA ARG A 172 -17.44 9.76 -5.58
C ARG A 172 -18.65 10.49 -6.14
N GLN A 173 -18.43 11.54 -6.93
CA GLN A 173 -19.52 12.27 -7.60
C GLN A 173 -20.33 11.36 -8.51
N HIS A 174 -19.65 10.46 -9.25
CA HIS A 174 -20.32 9.48 -10.10
C HIS A 174 -21.19 8.51 -9.28
N LYS A 175 -20.65 7.93 -8.20
CA LYS A 175 -21.42 7.06 -7.29
C LYS A 175 -22.61 7.77 -6.65
N GLN A 176 -22.46 9.04 -6.28
CA GLN A 176 -23.53 9.83 -5.69
C GLN A 176 -24.67 10.09 -6.68
N LYS A 177 -24.33 10.41 -7.94
CA LYS A 177 -25.32 10.56 -9.02
C LYS A 177 -26.08 9.27 -9.30
N GLN A 178 -25.39 8.13 -9.37
CA GLN A 178 -26.02 6.82 -9.56
C GLN A 178 -26.99 6.47 -8.42
N ARG A 179 -26.60 6.71 -7.16
CA ARG A 179 -27.47 6.48 -6.01
C ARG A 179 -28.70 7.39 -6.00
N ALA A 180 -28.55 8.65 -6.42
CA ALA A 180 -29.66 9.57 -6.52
C ALA A 180 -30.64 9.17 -7.64
N GLN A 181 -30.13 8.66 -8.77
CA GLN A 181 -30.95 8.14 -9.87
C GLN A 181 -31.71 6.86 -9.46
N ALA A 182 -31.06 5.93 -8.76
CA ALA A 182 -31.70 4.71 -8.26
C ALA A 182 -32.88 5.02 -7.32
N ARG A 183 -32.68 5.93 -6.35
CA ARG A 183 -33.76 6.35 -5.42
C ARG A 183 -34.97 6.96 -6.12
N ARG A 184 -34.75 7.75 -7.18
CA ARG A 184 -35.85 8.34 -7.97
C ARG A 184 -36.62 7.30 -8.78
N HIS A 185 -35.98 6.19 -9.15
CA HIS A 185 -36.65 5.13 -9.89
C HIS A 185 -37.52 4.26 -8.97
N ASP A 186 -37.07 4.04 -7.73
CA ASP A 186 -37.81 3.34 -6.69
C ASP A 186 -39.02 4.14 -6.16
N GLU A 187 -38.99 5.48 -6.22
CA GLU A 187 -40.11 6.37 -5.85
C GLU A 187 -41.20 6.48 -6.93
N HIS A 188 -41.00 5.89 -8.12
CA HIS A 188 -41.96 5.92 -9.25
C HIS A 188 -42.44 4.53 -9.66
N THR A 189 -42.18 3.52 -8.83
CA THR A 189 -42.69 2.15 -8.98
C THR A 189 -43.59 1.83 -7.78
#